data_AF-A0A4D6HAI8-F1
#
_entry.id   AF-A0A4D6HAI8-F1
#
_cell.length_a   1.000
_cell.length_b   1.000
_cell.length_c   1.000
_cell.angle_alpha   90.00
_cell.angle_beta   90.00
_cell.angle_gamma   90.00
#
_symmetry.space_group_name_H-M   'P 1'
#
loop_
_entity.id
_entity.type
_entity.pdbx_description
1 polymer ?
#
loop_
_entity_poly.entity_id
_entity_poly.type
_entity_poly.pdbx_seq_one_letter_code
_entity_poly.pdbx_strand_id
1 'polypeptide(L)' 'MGTDSVDRELLDSALDRGYFETPPRVSVRELGEEFDLSEAEVRRRLSRTLATMLKERCEGDPDTGLLEDPATWAV' A
#
# COMPACT_ATOMS: atom_id res chain seq x y z
N MET A 1 4.19 -21.94 2.89
CA MET A 1 4.71 -20.96 1.92
C MET A 1 3.70 -19.84 1.84
N GLY A 2 4.06 -18.67 2.34
CA GLY A 2 3.13 -17.62 2.74
C GLY A 2 2.62 -16.81 1.55
N THR A 3 1.31 -16.57 1.53
CA THR A 3 0.63 -15.67 0.59
C THR A 3 1.18 -14.23 0.65
N ASP A 4 1.87 -13.85 1.73
CA ASP A 4 2.51 -12.55 1.89
C ASP A 4 3.58 -12.24 0.84
N SER A 5 4.26 -13.25 0.27
CA SER A 5 5.30 -12.97 -0.74
C SER A 5 4.69 -12.45 -2.05
N VAL A 6 3.59 -13.06 -2.48
CA VAL A 6 2.87 -12.68 -3.72
C VAL A 6 2.18 -11.34 -3.56
N ASP A 7 1.58 -11.10 -2.39
CA ASP A 7 0.92 -9.83 -2.09
C ASP A 7 1.90 -8.66 -2.01
N ARG A 8 3.13 -8.92 -1.56
CA ARG A 8 4.22 -7.94 -1.52
C ARG A 8 4.82 -7.70 -2.90
N GLU A 9 5.05 -8.74 -3.69
CA GLU A 9 5.49 -8.62 -5.09
C GLU A 9 4.46 -7.84 -5.95
N LEU A 10 3.17 -8.07 -5.75
CA LEU A 10 2.11 -7.30 -6.41
C LEU A 10 2.18 -5.81 -6.06
N LEU A 11 2.41 -5.49 -4.79
CA LEU A 11 2.54 -4.10 -4.33
C LEU A 11 3.81 -3.44 -4.87
N ASP A 12 4.92 -4.16 -4.88
CA ASP A 12 6.21 -3.67 -5.40
C ASP A 12 6.12 -3.39 -6.91
N SER A 13 5.56 -4.34 -7.69
CA SER A 13 5.27 -4.13 -9.11
C SER A 13 4.29 -2.99 -9.37
N ALA A 14 3.29 -2.80 -8.51
CA ALA A 14 2.37 -1.67 -8.63
C ALA A 14 3.09 -0.33 -8.37
N LEU A 15 3.96 -0.27 -7.35
CA LEU A 15 4.77 0.92 -7.04
C LEU A 15 5.74 1.25 -8.18
N ASP A 16 6.53 0.28 -8.63
CA ASP A 16 7.55 0.46 -9.67
C ASP A 16 6.94 0.89 -11.01
N ARG A 17 5.75 0.39 -11.33
CA ARG A 17 5.05 0.76 -12.55
C ARG A 17 4.23 2.05 -12.45
N GLY A 18 4.33 2.76 -11.32
CA GLY A 18 3.68 4.05 -11.14
C GLY A 18 2.15 3.95 -11.05
N TYR A 19 1.62 2.89 -10.42
CA TYR A 19 0.20 2.77 -10.10
C TYR A 19 -0.27 3.92 -9.20
N PHE A 20 0.60 4.38 -8.29
CA PHE A 20 0.34 5.51 -7.40
C PHE A 20 0.77 6.86 -7.97
N GLU A 21 1.31 6.91 -9.20
CA GLU A 21 1.62 8.17 -9.85
C GLU A 21 0.33 8.88 -10.31
N THR A 22 0.39 10.20 -10.42
CA THR A 22 -0.70 11.00 -11.00
C THR A 22 -0.14 11.82 -12.16
N PRO A 23 -0.48 11.49 -13.42
CA PRO A 23 -1.40 10.41 -13.85
C PRO A 23 -0.81 9.00 -13.66
N PRO A 24 -1.66 7.97 -13.42
CA PRO A 24 -1.18 6.61 -13.24
C PRO A 24 -0.55 6.07 -14.52
N ARG A 25 0.65 5.51 -14.40
CA ARG A 25 1.38 4.92 -15.54
C ARG A 25 0.93 3.49 -15.86
N VAL A 26 0.33 2.81 -14.88
CA VAL A 26 -0.23 1.46 -15.04
C VAL A 26 -1.62 1.39 -14.43
N SER A 27 -2.51 0.66 -15.09
CA SER A 27 -3.86 0.40 -14.61
C SER A 27 -3.95 -0.87 -13.77
N VAL A 28 -4.96 -0.95 -12.89
CA VAL A 28 -5.30 -2.17 -12.13
C VAL A 28 -5.51 -3.37 -13.06
N ARG A 29 -6.02 -3.13 -14.27
CA ARG A 29 -6.28 -4.16 -15.27
C ARG A 29 -5.00 -4.79 -15.79
N GLU A 30 -3.99 -3.98 -16.10
CA GLU A 30 -2.68 -4.47 -16.56
C GLU A 30 -1.95 -5.25 -15.45
N LEU A 31 -2.07 -4.79 -14.19
CA LEU A 31 -1.59 -5.55 -13.03
C LEU A 31 -2.37 -6.86 -12.84
N GLY A 32 -3.67 -6.88 -13.15
CA GLY A 32 -4.48 -8.11 -13.09
C GLY A 32 -4.07 -9.13 -14.16
N GLU A 33 -3.85 -8.68 -15.39
CA GLU A 33 -3.42 -9.53 -16.50
C GLU A 33 -2.05 -10.19 -16.24
N GLU A 34 -1.12 -9.48 -15.60
CA GLU A 34 0.22 -10.02 -15.30
C GLU A 34 0.21 -11.05 -14.17
N PHE A 35 -0.60 -10.82 -13.14
CA PHE A 35 -0.64 -11.69 -11.96
C PHE A 35 -1.73 -12.79 -12.07
N ASP A 36 -2.42 -12.88 -13.22
CA ASP A 36 -3.58 -13.75 -13.45
C ASP A 36 -4.69 -13.55 -12.40
N LEU A 37 -4.93 -12.27 -12.06
CA LEU A 37 -5.89 -11.84 -11.05
C LEU A 37 -6.98 -10.97 -11.66
N SER A 38 -8.20 -11.10 -11.14
CA SER A 38 -9.26 -10.14 -11.47
C SER A 38 -8.94 -8.75 -10.90
N GLU A 39 -9.39 -7.69 -11.56
CA GLU A 39 -9.20 -6.31 -11.08
C GLU A 39 -9.68 -6.11 -9.63
N ALA A 40 -10.77 -6.76 -9.26
CA ALA A 40 -11.32 -6.73 -7.90
C ALA A 40 -10.38 -7.39 -6.88
N GLU A 41 -9.75 -8.50 -7.27
CA GLU A 41 -8.79 -9.22 -6.44
C GLU A 41 -7.47 -8.44 -6.31
N VAL A 42 -6.98 -7.82 -7.39
CA VAL A 42 -5.82 -6.91 -7.34
C VAL A 42 -6.05 -5.76 -6.37
N ARG A 43 -7.20 -5.05 -6.49
CA ARG A 43 -7.53 -3.96 -5.55
C ARG A 43 -7.64 -4.45 -4.12
N ARG A 44 -8.26 -5.62 -3.91
CA ARG A 44 -8.44 -6.19 -2.57
C ARG A 44 -7.12 -6.56 -1.92
N ARG A 45 -6.21 -7.19 -2.69
CA ARG A 45 -4.87 -7.55 -2.24
C ARG A 45 -4.04 -6.30 -1.97
N LEU A 46 -3.93 -5.38 -2.94
CA LEU A 46 -3.23 -4.10 -2.75
C LEU A 46 -3.72 -3.35 -1.51
N SER A 47 -5.04 -3.18 -1.34
CA SER A 47 -5.60 -2.48 -0.18
C SER A 47 -5.28 -3.20 1.14
N ARG A 48 -5.33 -4.53 1.13
CA ARG A 48 -5.01 -5.35 2.31
C ARG A 48 -3.53 -5.25 2.66
N THR A 49 -2.64 -5.43 1.68
CA THR A 49 -1.18 -5.33 1.88
C THR A 49 -0.78 -3.96 2.37
N LEU A 50 -1.33 -2.88 1.78
CA LEU A 50 -1.14 -1.52 2.25
C LEU A 50 -1.61 -1.34 3.70
N ALA A 51 -2.82 -1.81 4.04
CA ALA A 51 -3.34 -1.72 5.39
C ALA A 51 -2.48 -2.48 6.41
N THR A 52 -2.01 -3.67 6.05
CA THR A 52 -1.10 -4.46 6.89
C THR A 52 0.24 -3.75 7.08
N MET A 53 0.87 -3.25 6.02
CA MET A 53 2.16 -2.54 6.11
C MET A 53 2.04 -1.23 6.89
N LEU A 54 0.96 -0.47 6.70
CA LEU A 54 0.69 0.74 7.47
C LEU A 54 0.46 0.40 8.94
N LYS A 55 -0.26 -0.68 9.24
CA LYS A 55 -0.50 -1.14 10.61
C LYS A 55 0.80 -1.59 11.27
N GLU A 56 1.61 -2.41 10.61
CA GLU A 56 2.93 -2.84 11.11
C GLU A 56 3.87 -1.63 11.33
N ARG A 57 3.84 -0.64 10.44
CA ARG A 57 4.62 0.59 10.57
C ARG A 57 4.15 1.42 11.77
N CYS A 58 2.83 1.57 11.97
CA CYS A 58 2.27 2.32 13.10
C CYS A 58 2.42 1.58 14.44
N GLU A 59 2.34 0.25 14.46
CA GLU A 59 2.54 -0.55 15.68
C GLU A 59 4.04 -0.66 16.05
N GLY A 60 4.93 -0.56 15.07
CA GLY A 60 6.38 -0.58 15.25
C GLY A 60 7.01 0.76 15.62
N ASP A 61 6.24 1.84 15.70
CA ASP A 61 6.75 3.19 15.95
C ASP A 61 6.02 3.87 17.11
N PRO A 62 6.53 3.75 18.36
CA PRO A 62 6.04 4.56 19.47
C PRO A 62 6.40 6.06 19.33
N ASP A 63 7.20 6.42 18.30
CA ASP A 63 7.78 7.73 18.07
C ASP A 63 7.46 8.30 16.67
N THR A 64 6.44 7.80 15.96
CA THR A 64 5.88 8.60 14.86
C THR A 64 5.15 9.76 15.53
N GLY A 65 5.86 10.87 15.74
CA GLY A 65 5.37 12.16 16.22
C GLY A 65 4.36 12.80 15.26
N LEU A 66 3.32 12.04 14.88
CA LEU A 66 2.16 12.45 14.09
C LEU A 66 0.97 12.82 14.98
N LEU A 67 1.19 13.00 16.28
CA LEU A 67 0.49 14.01 17.05
C LEU A 67 1.52 15.09 17.38
N GLU A 68 1.63 16.11 16.51
CA GLU A 68 2.03 17.41 17.01
C GLU A 68 1.06 17.73 18.15
N ASP A 69 1.60 17.86 19.35
CA ASP A 69 0.85 18.10 20.58
C ASP A 69 -0.10 19.29 20.34
N PRO A 70 -1.42 19.14 20.60
CA PRO A 70 -2.37 20.24 20.39
C PRO A 70 -2.05 21.49 21.22
N ALA A 71 -1.14 21.40 22.19
CA ALA A 71 -0.58 22.55 22.92
C ALA A 71 0.34 23.46 22.06
N THR A 72 0.80 23.00 20.89
CA THR A 72 1.68 23.78 20.00
C THR A 72 0.92 24.86 19.21
N TRP A 73 -0.42 24.77 19.14
CA TRP A 73 -1.26 25.72 18.38
C TRP A 73 -1.90 26.85 19.20
N ALA A 74 -1.59 26.98 20.50
CA ALA A 74 -2.15 28.07 21.31
C ALA A 74 -1.05 28.79 22.11
N VAL A 75 -0.31 29.63 21.37
CA VAL A 75 0.25 30.90 21.84
C VAL A 75 -0.83 31.97 21.72
#